data_AF-A0A8C4P5A8-F1
#
_entry.id   AF-A0A8C4P5A8-F1
#
_cell.length_a   1.000
_cell.length_b   1.000
_cell.length_c   1.000
_cell.angle_alpha   90.00
_cell.angle_beta   90.00
_cell.angle_gamma   90.00
#
_symmetry.space_group_name_H-M   'P 1'
#
loop_
_entity.id
_entity.type
_entity.pdbx_description
1 polymer ?
#
loop_
_entity_poly.entity_id
_entity_poly.type
_entity_poly.pdbx_seq_one_letter_code
_entity_poly.pdbx_strand_id
1 'polypeptide(L)'
;MNLDIFRMAHSLNEWLWQHEYWLPPGITWEDMKESEDTHYPQPHDLLLSIPFALILVVIRCFFERTIALPLSGKLGVRDKLRPKAQPNPVLETFYGMHRKNPKEGELINLAKQCDLPVRKVERWFRRRRNIDRPNLSKKFCEACWRFTFYIISFFTGLAILYDKPWLWDHRECWTGYPQQHCEKLSRGLESTHLLSTQTRITSKKIASQAENLLLHHQHREQR
;
A
#
# COMPACT_ATOMS: atom_id res chain seq x y z
N MET A 1 -0.75 -18.11 32.22
CA MET A 1 -0.09 -17.55 31.02
C MET A 1 -1.08 -17.12 29.94
N ASN A 2 -1.91 -17.99 29.36
CA ASN A 2 -2.94 -17.55 28.38
C ASN A 2 -4.05 -16.68 29.00
N LEU A 3 -4.44 -16.94 30.26
CA LEU A 3 -5.50 -16.19 30.94
C LEU A 3 -5.08 -14.75 31.27
N ASP A 4 -3.81 -14.56 31.66
CA ASP A 4 -3.25 -13.25 31.99
C ASP A 4 -3.09 -12.38 30.74
N ILE A 5 -2.65 -12.98 29.63
CA ILE A 5 -2.55 -12.31 28.32
C ILE A 5 -3.93 -11.88 27.84
N PHE A 6 -4.94 -12.75 27.96
CA PHE A 6 -6.31 -12.42 27.59
C PHE A 6 -6.87 -11.27 28.45
N ARG A 7 -6.60 -11.30 29.77
CA ARG A 7 -7.04 -10.25 30.69
C ARG A 7 -6.36 -8.91 30.40
N MET A 8 -5.05 -8.92 30.13
CA MET A 8 -4.32 -7.71 29.73
C MET A 8 -4.80 -7.17 28.38
N ALA A 9 -5.02 -8.04 27.39
CA ALA A 9 -5.54 -7.64 26.08
C ALA A 9 -6.94 -7.02 26.19
N HIS A 10 -7.81 -7.59 27.01
CA HIS A 10 -9.14 -7.04 27.25
C HIS A 10 -9.07 -5.68 27.97
N SER A 11 -8.25 -5.53 29.01
CA SER A 11 -8.04 -4.23 29.67
C SER A 11 -7.46 -3.16 28.74
N LEU A 12 -6.54 -3.53 27.85
CA LEU A 12 -6.00 -2.62 26.84
C LEU A 12 -7.05 -2.24 25.80
N ASN A 13 -7.92 -3.17 25.40
CA ASN A 13 -9.01 -2.91 24.48
C ASN A 13 -10.02 -1.90 25.08
N GLU A 14 -10.46 -2.13 26.31
CA GLU A 14 -11.36 -1.20 27.02
C GLU A 14 -10.74 0.18 27.19
N TRP A 15 -9.45 0.25 27.52
CA TRP A 15 -8.72 1.51 27.66
C TRP A 15 -8.56 2.25 26.32
N LEU A 16 -8.23 1.52 25.24
CA LEU A 16 -8.02 2.11 23.91
C LEU A 16 -9.31 2.65 23.30
N TRP A 17 -10.45 1.96 23.53
CA TRP A 17 -11.76 2.33 22.97
C TRP A 17 -12.60 3.20 23.89
N GLN A 18 -12.01 3.88 24.88
CA GLN A 18 -12.74 4.85 25.69
C GLN A 18 -13.29 6.00 24.83
N HIS A 19 -14.58 6.27 24.99
CA HIS A 19 -15.33 7.30 24.28
C HIS A 19 -14.65 8.68 24.25
N GLU A 20 -14.07 9.09 25.37
CA GLU A 20 -13.45 10.41 25.55
C GLU A 20 -12.27 10.69 24.60
N TYR A 21 -11.59 9.64 24.11
CA TYR A 21 -10.47 9.79 23.18
C TYR A 21 -10.91 9.95 21.72
N TRP A 22 -12.09 9.45 21.37
CA TRP A 22 -12.53 9.32 19.98
C TRP A 22 -13.73 10.21 19.64
N LEU A 23 -14.54 10.57 20.63
CA LEU A 23 -15.81 11.28 20.47
C LEU A 23 -15.78 12.66 21.16
N PRO A 24 -16.50 13.65 20.63
CA PRO A 24 -16.71 14.93 21.31
C PRO A 24 -17.53 14.75 22.61
N PRO A 25 -17.42 15.69 23.58
CA PRO A 25 -18.08 15.56 24.87
C PRO A 25 -19.61 15.51 24.72
N GLY A 26 -20.23 14.54 25.41
CA GLY A 26 -21.69 14.36 25.41
C GLY A 26 -22.24 13.32 24.43
N ILE A 27 -21.38 12.56 23.74
CA ILE A 27 -21.77 11.45 22.86
C ILE A 27 -21.07 10.17 23.32
N THR A 28 -21.81 9.07 23.41
CA THR A 28 -21.30 7.73 23.72
C THR A 28 -21.38 6.79 22.52
N TRP A 29 -20.69 5.64 22.56
CA TRP A 29 -20.72 4.60 21.52
C TRP A 29 -22.08 3.92 21.52
N GLU A 30 -22.85 4.03 22.61
CA GLU A 30 -24.23 3.56 22.70
C GLU A 30 -25.16 4.37 21.80
N ASP A 31 -24.92 5.68 21.67
CA ASP A 31 -25.67 6.58 20.78
C ASP A 31 -25.35 6.32 19.29
N MET A 32 -24.29 5.55 19.02
CA MET A 32 -23.84 5.13 17.68
C MET A 32 -24.08 3.64 17.41
N LYS A 33 -24.80 2.91 18.28
CA LYS A 33 -25.23 1.53 18.01
C LYS A 33 -26.25 1.53 16.88
N GLU A 34 -26.10 0.58 15.95
CA GLU A 34 -26.98 0.41 14.78
C GLU A 34 -28.46 0.49 15.17
N SER A 35 -29.16 1.47 14.61
CA SER A 35 -30.62 1.43 14.46
C SER A 35 -30.93 0.82 13.09
N GLU A 36 -32.11 0.20 12.93
CA GLU A 36 -32.50 -0.60 11.74
C GLU A 36 -32.29 0.10 10.38
N ASP A 37 -32.18 1.43 10.35
CA ASP A 37 -32.03 2.23 9.12
C ASP A 37 -30.64 2.90 8.94
N THR A 38 -29.77 2.94 9.95
CA THR A 38 -28.52 3.72 9.90
C THR A 38 -27.30 2.94 10.42
N HIS A 39 -26.37 2.62 9.52
CA HIS A 39 -25.12 1.93 9.82
C HIS A 39 -23.99 2.93 10.08
N TYR A 40 -23.45 2.95 11.30
CA TYR A 40 -22.30 3.77 11.69
C TYR A 40 -20.99 2.98 11.57
N PRO A 41 -19.86 3.62 11.22
CA PRO A 41 -18.56 2.95 11.19
C PRO A 41 -18.14 2.54 12.61
N GLN A 42 -17.79 1.27 12.80
CA GLN A 42 -17.44 0.76 14.11
C GLN A 42 -15.97 1.06 14.42
N PRO A 43 -15.61 1.33 15.69
CA PRO A 43 -14.22 1.55 16.07
C PRO A 43 -13.31 0.39 15.65
N HIS A 44 -13.82 -0.84 15.75
CA HIS A 44 -13.13 -2.06 15.37
C HIS A 44 -12.76 -2.14 13.89
N ASP A 45 -13.42 -1.38 13.00
CA ASP A 45 -13.07 -1.33 11.58
C ASP A 45 -11.66 -0.74 11.37
N LEU A 46 -11.14 0.05 12.32
CA LEU A 46 -9.76 0.51 12.28
C LEU A 46 -8.75 -0.64 12.37
N LEU A 47 -9.10 -1.75 13.03
CA LEU A 47 -8.24 -2.93 13.10
C LEU A 47 -8.07 -3.58 11.73
N LEU A 48 -9.01 -3.36 10.78
CA LEU A 48 -8.85 -3.80 9.39
C LEU A 48 -7.68 -3.09 8.70
N SER A 49 -7.25 -1.92 9.17
CA SER A 49 -6.06 -1.25 8.62
C SER A 49 -4.77 -2.08 8.74
N ILE A 50 -4.68 -2.94 9.77
CA ILE A 50 -3.50 -3.78 10.03
C ILE A 50 -3.33 -4.84 8.91
N PRO A 51 -4.32 -5.71 8.61
CA PRO A 51 -4.18 -6.65 7.50
C PRO A 51 -4.03 -5.92 6.16
N PHE A 52 -4.69 -4.77 5.94
CA PHE A 52 -4.46 -3.98 4.74
C PHE A 52 -3.01 -3.49 4.62
N ALA A 53 -2.40 -3.01 5.70
CA ALA A 53 -1.00 -2.60 5.71
C ALA A 53 -0.06 -3.78 5.37
N LEU A 54 -0.33 -4.97 5.92
CA LEU A 54 0.44 -6.18 5.59
C LEU A 54 0.29 -6.57 4.13
N ILE A 55 -0.92 -6.55 3.59
CA ILE A 55 -1.19 -6.81 2.16
C ILE A 55 -0.43 -5.80 1.29
N LEU A 56 -0.44 -4.52 1.64
CA LEU A 56 0.30 -3.48 0.91
C LEU A 56 1.81 -3.72 0.92
N VAL A 57 2.37 -4.21 2.04
CA VAL A 57 3.79 -4.61 2.12
C VAL A 57 4.09 -5.78 1.19
N VAL A 58 3.22 -6.80 1.15
CA VAL A 58 3.38 -7.95 0.24
C VAL A 58 3.30 -7.51 -1.22
N ILE A 59 2.33 -6.68 -1.57
CA ILE A 59 2.18 -6.10 -2.92
C ILE A 59 3.43 -5.30 -3.30
N ARG A 60 3.94 -4.46 -2.39
CA ARG A 60 5.19 -3.72 -2.59
C ARG A 60 6.35 -4.66 -2.91
N CYS A 61 6.53 -5.71 -2.11
CA CYS A 61 7.60 -6.68 -2.32
C CYS A 61 7.47 -7.40 -3.67
N PHE A 62 6.24 -7.74 -4.07
CA PHE A 62 5.96 -8.35 -5.36
C PHE A 62 6.30 -7.39 -6.51
N PHE A 63 5.78 -6.15 -6.46
CA PHE A 63 6.00 -5.12 -7.47
C PHE A 63 7.49 -4.81 -7.67
N GLU A 64 8.24 -4.69 -6.57
CA GLU A 64 9.68 -4.46 -6.64
C GLU A 64 10.37 -5.58 -7.43
N ARG A 65 10.03 -6.84 -7.13
CA ARG A 65 10.67 -8.01 -7.75
C ARG A 65 10.23 -8.25 -9.20
N THR A 66 8.96 -8.07 -9.51
CA THR A 66 8.39 -8.48 -10.81
C THR A 66 8.37 -7.38 -11.85
N ILE A 67 8.23 -6.12 -11.45
CA ILE A 67 8.06 -4.99 -12.38
C ILE A 67 9.24 -4.05 -12.29
N ALA A 68 9.60 -3.59 -11.09
CA ALA A 68 10.59 -2.51 -10.94
C ALA A 68 12.01 -2.97 -11.31
N LEU A 69 12.42 -4.17 -10.90
CA LEU A 69 13.73 -4.74 -11.26
C LEU A 69 13.92 -4.92 -12.78
N PRO A 70 13.03 -5.62 -13.52
CA PRO A 70 13.20 -5.75 -14.96
C PRO A 70 13.05 -4.41 -15.70
N LEU A 71 12.19 -3.51 -15.22
CA LEU A 71 12.05 -2.17 -15.78
C LEU A 71 13.35 -1.37 -15.64
N SER A 72 14.02 -1.45 -14.48
CA SER A 72 15.32 -0.81 -14.26
C SER A 72 16.39 -1.34 -15.22
N GLY A 73 16.40 -2.65 -15.49
CA GLY A 73 17.27 -3.26 -16.48
C GLY A 73 16.99 -2.77 -17.91
N LYS A 74 15.72 -2.72 -18.31
CA LYS A 74 15.29 -2.24 -19.63
C LYS A 74 15.60 -0.76 -19.87
N LEU A 75 15.45 0.08 -18.84
CA LEU A 75 15.80 1.52 -18.88
C LEU A 75 17.31 1.77 -18.79
N GLY A 76 18.14 0.73 -18.73
CA GLY A 76 19.58 0.87 -18.69
C GLY A 76 20.12 1.41 -17.37
N VAL A 77 19.35 1.31 -16.28
CA VAL A 77 19.80 1.64 -14.92
C VAL A 77 20.80 0.57 -14.48
N ARG A 78 22.07 0.77 -14.86
CA ARG A 78 23.15 -0.15 -14.51
C ARG A 78 23.69 0.18 -13.14
N ASP A 79 23.69 -0.81 -12.26
CA ASP A 79 24.44 -0.70 -11.01
C ASP A 79 25.94 -0.70 -11.34
N LYS A 80 26.64 0.31 -10.80
CA LYS A 80 28.11 0.33 -10.88
C LYS A 80 28.62 -0.89 -10.13
N LEU A 81 29.26 -1.83 -10.84
CA LEU A 81 29.92 -2.97 -10.21
C LEU A 81 31.00 -2.45 -9.26
N ARG A 82 30.77 -2.58 -7.95
CA ARG A 82 31.72 -2.11 -6.94
C ARG A 82 32.60 -3.30 -6.53
N PRO A 83 33.93 -3.22 -6.73
CA PRO A 83 34.82 -4.30 -6.35
C PRO A 83 34.67 -4.62 -4.86
N LYS A 84 34.45 -5.90 -4.54
CA LYS A 84 34.40 -6.37 -3.15
C LYS A 84 35.75 -6.07 -2.48
N ALA A 85 35.71 -5.55 -1.25
CA ALA A 85 36.89 -5.41 -0.43
C ALA A 85 37.40 -6.82 -0.07
N GLN A 86 38.72 -7.01 0.04
CA GLN A 86 39.27 -8.30 0.46
C GLN A 86 38.78 -8.62 1.88
N PRO A 87 38.27 -9.82 2.18
CA PRO A 87 37.83 -10.14 3.53
C PRO A 87 39.03 -10.15 4.47
N ASN A 88 39.11 -9.16 5.37
CA ASN A 88 40.10 -9.11 6.43
C ASN A 88 39.35 -8.91 7.76
N PRO A 89 39.34 -9.91 8.67
CA PRO A 89 38.57 -9.87 9.90
C PRO A 89 38.98 -8.72 10.81
N VAL A 90 40.26 -8.35 10.87
CA VAL A 90 40.78 -7.24 11.70
C VAL A 90 40.24 -5.89 11.21
N LEU A 91 40.18 -5.69 9.89
CA LEU A 91 39.65 -4.46 9.31
C LEU A 91 38.11 -4.38 9.42
N GLU A 92 37.41 -5.50 9.31
CA GLU A 92 35.95 -5.57 9.49
C GLU A 92 35.55 -5.34 10.96
N THR A 93 36.25 -5.92 11.93
CA THR A 93 35.98 -5.66 13.36
C THR A 93 36.24 -4.20 13.71
N PHE A 94 37.33 -3.61 13.21
CA PHE A 94 37.58 -2.18 13.37
C PHE A 94 36.46 -1.35 12.70
N TYR A 95 36.04 -1.71 11.48
CA TYR A 95 34.99 -0.98 10.76
C TYR A 95 33.64 -1.00 11.47
N GLY A 96 33.29 -2.12 12.10
CA GLY A 96 32.03 -2.28 12.85
C GLY A 96 32.06 -1.64 14.24
N MET A 97 33.20 -1.69 14.94
CA MET A 97 33.32 -1.19 16.32
C MET A 97 33.75 0.28 16.42
N HIS A 98 34.51 0.78 15.44
CA HIS A 98 35.10 2.12 15.45
C HIS A 98 34.54 2.99 14.30
N ARG A 99 35.27 4.05 13.90
CA ARG A 99 34.85 4.95 12.83
C ARG A 99 35.12 4.35 11.44
N LYS A 100 34.21 4.61 10.51
CA LYS A 100 34.32 4.23 9.09
C LYS A 100 35.47 4.92 8.34
N ASN A 101 36.00 6.02 8.90
CA ASN A 101 37.16 6.77 8.40
C ASN A 101 38.26 6.79 9.48
N PRO A 102 39.23 5.87 9.43
CA PRO A 102 40.36 5.87 10.36
C PRO A 102 41.29 7.07 10.12
N LYS A 103 41.90 7.59 11.20
CA LYS A 103 42.96 8.61 11.12
C LYS A 103 44.30 7.98 10.69
N GLU A 104 45.26 8.80 10.29
CA GLU A 104 46.57 8.33 9.80
C GLU A 104 47.32 7.45 10.83
N GLY A 105 47.31 7.83 12.11
CA GLY A 105 47.92 7.01 13.17
C GLY A 105 47.24 5.64 13.35
N GLU A 106 45.92 5.58 13.22
CA GLU A 106 45.14 4.33 13.30
C GLU A 106 45.39 3.44 12.07
N LEU A 107 45.52 4.04 10.88
CA LEU A 107 45.87 3.33 9.65
C LEU A 107 47.22 2.63 9.75
N ILE A 108 48.23 3.29 10.35
CA ILE A 108 49.56 2.69 10.57
C ILE A 108 49.47 1.53 11.56
N ASN A 109 48.70 1.67 12.64
CA ASN A 109 48.50 0.59 13.61
C ASN A 109 47.78 -0.61 12.99
N LEU A 110 46.72 -0.38 12.20
CA LEU A 110 45.99 -1.43 11.49
C LEU A 110 46.85 -2.10 10.41
N ALA A 111 47.68 -1.34 9.71
CA ALA A 111 48.66 -1.85 8.75
C ALA A 111 49.65 -2.82 9.41
N LYS A 112 50.17 -2.45 10.60
CA LYS A 112 51.05 -3.32 11.40
C LYS A 112 50.34 -4.59 11.87
N GLN A 113 49.10 -4.49 12.35
CA GLN A 113 48.34 -5.66 12.82
C GLN A 113 47.98 -6.64 11.70
N CYS A 114 47.76 -6.14 10.49
CA CYS A 114 47.37 -6.97 9.34
C CYS A 114 48.55 -7.44 8.49
N ASP A 115 49.78 -7.02 8.81
CA ASP A 115 50.96 -7.16 7.95
C ASP A 115 50.71 -6.71 6.50
N LEU A 116 50.05 -5.55 6.36
CA LEU A 116 49.70 -4.97 5.06
C LEU A 116 50.24 -3.55 4.93
N PRO A 117 50.64 -3.12 3.72
CA PRO A 117 51.02 -1.74 3.50
C PRO A 117 49.82 -0.80 3.74
N VAL A 118 50.08 0.36 4.34
CA VAL A 118 49.09 1.40 4.69
C VAL A 118 48.17 1.74 3.51
N ARG A 119 48.71 1.83 2.29
CA ARG A 119 47.93 2.09 1.06
C ARG A 119 46.89 1.00 0.75
N LYS A 120 47.16 -0.27 1.06
CA LYS A 120 46.17 -1.35 0.88
C LYS A 120 45.04 -1.21 1.90
N VAL A 121 45.36 -0.87 3.15
CA VAL A 121 44.39 -0.64 4.22
C VAL A 121 43.49 0.57 3.88
N GLU A 122 44.07 1.70 3.48
CA GLU A 122 43.29 2.88 3.06
C GLU A 122 42.36 2.59 1.87
N ARG A 123 42.89 1.87 0.86
CA ARG A 123 42.10 1.44 -0.31
C ARG A 123 40.98 0.47 0.10
N TRP A 124 41.21 -0.39 1.08
CA TRP A 124 40.20 -1.27 1.63
C TRP A 124 39.06 -0.46 2.26
N PHE A 125 39.35 0.50 3.14
CA PHE A 125 38.33 1.36 3.76
C PHE A 125 37.54 2.17 2.73
N ARG A 126 38.19 2.67 1.67
CA ARG A 126 37.52 3.34 0.55
C ARG A 126 36.57 2.40 -0.20
N ARG A 127 37.01 1.18 -0.52
CA ARG A 127 36.17 0.18 -1.20
C ARG A 127 35.01 -0.28 -0.31
N ARG A 128 35.27 -0.57 0.96
CA ARG A 128 34.27 -1.01 1.94
C ARG A 128 33.15 0.02 2.11
N ARG A 129 33.48 1.31 2.24
CA ARG A 129 32.50 2.41 2.25
C ARG A 129 31.73 2.54 0.94
N ASN A 130 32.38 2.27 -0.19
CA ASN A 130 31.71 2.29 -1.48
C ASN A 130 30.70 1.13 -1.62
N ILE A 131 30.98 -0.03 -1.01
CA ILE A 131 30.03 -1.17 -0.96
C ILE A 131 28.76 -0.79 -0.19
N ASP A 132 28.89 -0.07 0.93
CA ASP A 132 27.75 0.36 1.75
C ASP A 132 26.81 1.38 1.06
N ARG A 133 27.23 2.00 -0.05
CA ARG A 133 26.36 2.93 -0.76
C ARG A 133 25.14 2.15 -1.31
N PRO A 134 23.92 2.68 -1.22
CA PRO A 134 22.78 2.03 -1.88
C PRO A 134 23.02 1.93 -3.40
N ASN A 135 22.48 0.87 -4.00
CA ASN A 135 22.50 0.66 -5.45
C ASN A 135 21.53 1.62 -6.15
N LEU A 136 21.83 1.96 -7.40
CA LEU A 136 21.00 2.89 -8.16
C LEU A 136 19.67 2.23 -8.54
N SER A 137 19.71 0.95 -8.93
CA SER A 137 18.53 0.12 -9.18
C SER A 137 17.56 0.12 -8.00
N LYS A 138 18.08 0.02 -6.78
CA LYS A 138 17.27 0.05 -5.54
C LYS A 138 16.55 1.36 -5.35
N LYS A 139 17.23 2.50 -5.55
CA LYS A 139 16.60 3.83 -5.49
C LYS A 139 15.56 4.02 -6.59
N PHE A 140 15.85 3.54 -7.80
CA PHE A 140 14.91 3.57 -8.91
C PHE A 140 13.64 2.76 -8.58
N CYS A 141 13.81 1.54 -8.06
CA CYS A 141 12.67 0.70 -7.67
C CYS A 141 11.81 1.37 -6.58
N GLU A 142 12.45 1.99 -5.59
CA GLU A 142 11.74 2.75 -4.56
C GLU A 142 10.95 3.92 -5.16
N ALA A 143 11.56 4.69 -6.06
CA ALA A 143 10.89 5.80 -6.75
C ALA A 143 9.71 5.30 -7.61
N CYS A 144 9.87 4.20 -8.34
CA CYS A 144 8.80 3.59 -9.12
C CYS A 144 7.62 3.16 -8.26
N TRP A 145 7.87 2.49 -7.13
CA TRP A 145 6.81 2.10 -6.21
C TRP A 145 6.04 3.32 -5.69
N ARG A 146 6.75 4.38 -5.28
CA ARG A 146 6.13 5.64 -4.82
C ARG A 146 5.24 6.23 -5.90
N PHE A 147 5.76 6.34 -7.13
CA PHE A 147 5.02 6.85 -8.27
C PHE A 147 3.73 6.05 -8.52
N THR A 148 3.82 4.72 -8.59
CA THR A 148 2.66 3.85 -8.80
C THR A 148 1.65 3.95 -7.65
N PHE A 149 2.11 3.95 -6.40
CA PHE A 149 1.24 4.04 -5.23
C PHE A 149 0.45 5.35 -5.21
N TYR A 150 1.10 6.49 -5.45
CA TYR A 150 0.43 7.79 -5.47
C TYR A 150 -0.52 7.93 -6.65
N ILE A 151 -0.16 7.42 -7.82
CA ILE A 151 -1.05 7.41 -8.99
C ILE A 151 -2.32 6.62 -8.69
N ILE A 152 -2.19 5.39 -8.17
CA ILE A 152 -3.34 4.57 -7.84
C ILE A 152 -4.20 5.27 -6.78
N SER A 153 -3.58 5.77 -5.70
CA SER A 153 -4.29 6.47 -4.63
C SER A 153 -5.04 7.70 -5.16
N PHE A 154 -4.45 8.46 -6.08
CA PHE A 154 -5.09 9.61 -6.70
C PHE A 154 -6.32 9.22 -7.52
N PHE A 155 -6.19 8.25 -8.42
CA PHE A 155 -7.31 7.80 -9.25
C PHE A 155 -8.40 7.10 -8.43
N THR A 156 -8.03 6.31 -7.43
CA THR A 156 -8.97 5.68 -6.50
C THR A 156 -9.72 6.74 -5.69
N GLY A 157 -9.02 7.75 -5.15
CA GLY A 157 -9.65 8.87 -4.45
C GLY A 157 -10.60 9.64 -5.35
N LEU A 158 -10.19 9.93 -6.58
CA LEU A 158 -11.05 10.60 -7.56
C LEU A 158 -12.29 9.77 -7.90
N ALA A 159 -12.14 8.46 -8.13
CA ALA A 159 -13.25 7.57 -8.46
C ALA A 159 -14.26 7.45 -7.30
N ILE A 160 -13.80 7.30 -6.06
CA ILE A 160 -14.67 7.21 -4.88
C ILE A 160 -15.43 8.52 -4.66
N LEU A 161 -14.75 9.65 -4.90
CA LEU A 161 -15.29 10.97 -4.60
C LEU A 161 -16.20 11.51 -5.73
N TYR A 162 -16.08 10.97 -6.95
CA TYR A 162 -16.81 11.42 -8.14
C TYR A 162 -18.33 11.41 -7.95
N ASP A 163 -18.85 10.33 -7.35
CA ASP A 163 -20.29 10.13 -7.12
C ASP A 163 -20.83 10.89 -5.91
N LYS A 164 -19.98 11.65 -5.20
CA LYS A 164 -20.37 12.31 -3.96
C LYS A 164 -20.70 13.79 -4.19
N PRO A 165 -21.87 14.27 -3.73
CA PRO A 165 -22.33 15.63 -4.01
C PRO A 165 -21.41 16.70 -3.41
N TRP A 166 -20.76 16.40 -2.28
CA TRP A 166 -19.83 17.31 -1.62
C TRP A 166 -18.52 17.54 -2.40
N LEU A 167 -18.21 16.73 -3.42
CA LEU A 167 -17.10 17.02 -4.34
C LEU A 167 -17.41 18.27 -5.18
N TRP A 168 -18.67 18.43 -5.56
CA TRP A 168 -19.13 19.48 -6.46
C TRP A 168 -19.63 20.70 -5.70
N ASP A 169 -20.25 20.50 -4.53
CA ASP A 169 -20.65 21.58 -3.62
C ASP A 169 -20.13 21.35 -2.20
N HIS A 170 -19.13 22.13 -1.80
CA HIS A 170 -18.53 22.08 -0.45
C HIS A 170 -19.52 22.36 0.68
N ARG A 171 -20.66 23.00 0.41
CA ARG A 171 -21.69 23.30 1.42
C ARG A 171 -22.37 22.04 1.96
N GLU A 172 -22.47 21.00 1.12
CA GLU A 172 -23.08 19.73 1.49
C GLU A 172 -22.19 18.83 2.37
N CYS A 173 -20.93 19.20 2.56
CA CYS A 173 -19.96 18.41 3.35
C CYS A 173 -20.36 18.29 4.83
N TRP A 174 -21.06 19.30 5.36
CA TRP A 174 -21.42 19.39 6.79
C TRP A 174 -22.91 19.17 7.06
N THR A 175 -23.70 18.86 6.03
CA THR A 175 -25.12 18.60 6.18
C THR A 175 -25.31 17.35 7.07
N GLY A 176 -25.95 17.50 8.23
CA GLY A 176 -26.24 16.40 9.14
C GLY A 176 -25.12 15.94 10.09
N TYR A 177 -24.03 16.72 10.25
CA TYR A 177 -23.01 16.43 11.27
C TYR A 177 -23.58 16.62 12.69
N PRO A 178 -23.31 15.71 13.67
CA PRO A 178 -22.40 14.56 13.63
C PRO A 178 -23.02 13.23 13.14
N GLN A 179 -24.33 13.17 12.90
CA GLN A 179 -25.06 11.95 12.50
C GLN A 179 -25.09 11.78 10.97
N GLN A 180 -23.92 11.71 10.35
CA GLN A 180 -23.81 11.49 8.91
C GLN A 180 -24.13 10.03 8.57
N HIS A 181 -25.09 9.81 7.68
CA HIS A 181 -25.43 8.46 7.21
C HIS A 181 -24.27 7.92 6.37
N CYS A 182 -23.65 6.83 6.79
CA CYS A 182 -22.61 6.17 6.01
C CYS A 182 -23.30 5.38 4.89
N GLU A 183 -23.48 6.03 3.74
CA GLU A 183 -24.02 5.36 2.56
C GLU A 183 -23.03 4.28 2.10
N LYS A 184 -23.39 3.01 2.33
CA LYS A 184 -22.56 1.84 2.01
C LYS A 184 -22.04 1.93 0.57
N LEU A 185 -20.71 1.89 0.43
CA LEU A 185 -19.96 1.80 -0.83
C LEU A 185 -20.40 0.60 -1.71
N SER A 186 -21.15 -0.36 -1.16
CA SER A 186 -21.73 -1.50 -1.89
C SER A 186 -22.77 -1.09 -2.94
N ARG A 187 -23.46 0.06 -2.80
CA ARG A 187 -24.47 0.48 -3.78
C ARG A 187 -23.88 0.95 -5.12
N GLY A 188 -22.59 1.32 -5.18
CA GLY A 188 -21.89 1.67 -6.42
C GLY A 188 -21.47 0.44 -7.26
N LEU A 189 -21.19 -0.70 -6.60
CA LEU A 189 -20.90 -1.95 -7.32
C LEU A 189 -22.20 -2.63 -7.77
N GLU A 190 -23.26 -2.59 -6.97
CA GLU A 190 -24.56 -3.16 -7.36
C GLU A 190 -25.22 -2.39 -8.52
N SER A 191 -25.05 -1.06 -8.61
CA SER A 191 -25.58 -0.28 -9.73
C SER A 191 -24.90 -0.60 -11.07
N THR A 192 -23.59 -0.87 -11.07
CA THR A 192 -22.88 -1.34 -12.29
C THR A 192 -23.31 -2.75 -12.71
N HIS A 193 -23.55 -3.65 -11.75
CA HIS A 193 -24.10 -4.97 -12.02
C HIS A 193 -25.55 -4.90 -12.54
N LEU A 194 -26.42 -4.08 -11.93
CA LEU A 194 -27.82 -3.91 -12.33
C LEU A 194 -27.95 -3.28 -13.73
N LEU A 195 -27.14 -2.27 -14.07
CA LEU A 195 -27.10 -1.68 -15.41
C LEU A 195 -26.62 -2.69 -16.47
N SER A 196 -25.63 -3.54 -16.13
CA SER A 196 -25.13 -4.58 -17.03
C SER A 196 -26.12 -5.74 -17.25
N THR A 197 -26.92 -6.08 -16.23
CA THR A 197 -27.96 -7.11 -16.35
C THR A 197 -29.19 -6.56 -17.08
N GLN A 198 -29.57 -5.31 -16.86
CA GLN A 198 -30.71 -4.69 -17.55
C GLN A 198 -30.45 -4.58 -19.06
N THR A 199 -29.23 -4.20 -19.47
CA THR A 199 -28.82 -4.13 -20.88
C THR A 199 -28.73 -5.51 -21.56
N ARG A 200 -28.31 -6.56 -20.84
CA ARG A 200 -28.33 -7.94 -21.36
C ARG A 200 -29.75 -8.49 -21.53
N ILE A 201 -30.67 -8.16 -20.63
CA ILE A 201 -32.06 -8.64 -20.69
C ILE A 201 -32.83 -7.93 -21.83
N THR A 202 -32.65 -6.62 -21.99
CA THR A 202 -33.28 -5.88 -23.11
C THR A 202 -32.72 -6.33 -24.45
N SER A 203 -31.41 -6.56 -24.57
CA SER A 203 -30.80 -7.07 -25.81
C SER A 203 -31.32 -8.46 -26.19
N LYS A 204 -31.45 -9.40 -25.24
CA LYS A 204 -32.02 -10.74 -25.51
C LYS A 204 -33.49 -10.69 -25.88
N LYS A 205 -34.28 -9.80 -25.25
CA LYS A 205 -35.70 -9.65 -25.56
C LYS A 205 -35.92 -9.05 -26.95
N ILE A 206 -35.08 -8.09 -27.36
CA ILE A 206 -35.09 -7.51 -28.70
C ILE A 206 -34.66 -8.55 -29.75
N ALA A 207 -33.65 -9.37 -29.48
CA ALA A 207 -33.20 -10.42 -30.40
C ALA A 207 -34.28 -11.50 -30.63
N SER A 208 -34.92 -11.98 -29.56
CA SER A 208 -36.04 -12.93 -29.64
C SER A 208 -37.25 -12.37 -30.40
N GLN A 209 -37.55 -11.08 -30.19
CA GLN A 209 -38.65 -10.41 -30.88
C GLN A 209 -38.35 -10.18 -32.38
N ALA A 210 -37.09 -9.92 -32.74
CA ALA A 210 -36.64 -9.85 -34.13
C ALA A 210 -36.70 -11.22 -34.83
N GLU A 211 -36.29 -12.31 -34.17
CA GLU A 211 -36.39 -13.67 -34.72
C GLU A 211 -37.84 -14.09 -34.95
N ASN A 212 -38.75 -13.79 -34.02
CA ASN A 212 -40.17 -14.09 -34.18
C ASN A 212 -40.82 -13.29 -35.33
N LEU A 213 -40.40 -12.04 -35.54
CA LEU A 213 -40.87 -11.22 -36.67
C LEU A 213 -40.33 -11.73 -38.01
N LEU A 214 -39.08 -12.21 -38.06
CA LEU A 214 -38.49 -12.81 -39.25
C LEU A 214 -39.18 -14.14 -39.61
N LEU A 215 -39.47 -14.99 -38.63
CA LEU A 215 -40.22 -16.24 -38.85
C LEU A 215 -41.66 -15.96 -39.35
N HIS A 216 -42.33 -14.95 -38.79
CA HIS A 216 -43.65 -14.53 -39.27
C HIS A 216 -43.63 -13.94 -40.69
N HIS A 217 -42.54 -13.30 -41.10
CA HIS A 217 -42.37 -12.80 -42.45
C HIS A 217 -42.12 -13.94 -43.45
N GLN A 218 -41.25 -14.90 -43.11
CA GLN A 218 -40.99 -16.07 -43.95
C GLN A 218 -42.24 -16.94 -44.16
N HIS A 219 -43.09 -17.07 -43.14
CA HIS A 219 -44.34 -17.81 -43.26
C HIS A 219 -45.41 -17.10 -44.12
N ARG A 220 -45.30 -15.78 -44.30
CA ARG A 220 -46.21 -15.00 -45.17
C ARG A 220 -45.84 -15.04 -46.64
N GLU A 221 -44.56 -15.23 -46.98
CA GLU A 221 -44.13 -15.33 -48.38
C GLU A 221 -44.26 -16.74 -48.98
N GLN A 222 -44.56 -17.75 -48.15
CA GLN A 222 -44.80 -19.13 -48.58
C GLN A 222 -46.29 -19.49 -48.76
N ARG A 223 -47.21 -18.52 -48.71
CA ARG A 223 -48.62 -18.67 -49.10
C ARG A 223 -48.93 -17.79 -50.31
#